data_AF-A0A4P2V7B2-F1
#
_entry.id   AF-A0A4P2V7B2-F1
#
_cell.length_a   1.000
_cell.length_b   1.000
_cell.length_c   1.000
_cell.angle_alpha   90.00
_cell.angle_beta   90.00
_cell.angle_gamma   90.00
#
_symmetry.space_group_name_H-M   'P 1'
#
loop_
_entity.id
_entity.type
_entity.pdbx_description
1 polymer ?
#
loop_
_entity_poly.entity_id
_entity_poly.type
_entity_poly.pdbx_seq_one_letter_code
_entity_poly.pdbx_strand_id
1 'polypeptide(L)' 'MQRTIVIRRDYLHFVRKYSRFEKRHRNMSVHCSPAF' A
#
# COMPACT_ATOMS: atom_id res chain seq x y z
N MET A 1 11.63 -0.98 14.93
CA MET A 1 10.76 -2.09 14.48
C MET A 1 11.64 -3.32 14.23
N GLN A 2 11.65 -4.29 15.14
CA GLN A 2 12.36 -5.55 14.92
C GLN A 2 11.42 -6.52 14.19
N ARG A 3 11.86 -7.11 13.07
CA ARG A 3 11.05 -8.06 12.27
C ARG A 3 9.70 -7.51 11.78
N THR A 4 9.54 -6.20 11.63
CA THR A 4 8.33 -5.57 11.06
C THR A 4 8.73 -4.49 10.07
N ILE A 5 8.20 -4.55 8.86
CA ILE A 5 8.44 -3.60 7.77
C ILE A 5 7.13 -2.93 7.37
N VAL A 6 7.19 -1.68 6.91
CA VAL A 6 6.02 -0.97 6.38
C VAL A 6 6.08 -1.02 4.86
N ILE A 7 5.15 -1.75 4.26
CA ILE A 7 5.01 -1.82 2.80
C ILE A 7 4.04 -0.74 2.34
N ARG A 8 4.41 -0.02 1.27
CA ARG A 8 3.53 0.91 0.58
C ARG A 8 2.91 0.21 -0.63
N ARG A 9 1.57 0.21 -0.71
CA ARG A 9 0.81 -0.29 -1.87
C ARG A 9 0.13 0.88 -2.53
N ASP A 10 0.66 1.32 -3.68
CA ASP A 10 0.01 2.30 -4.54
C ASP A 10 -1.05 1.60 -5.41
N TYR A 11 -2.21 2.22 -5.55
CA TYR A 11 -3.31 1.72 -6.38
C TYR A 11 -4.08 2.87 -7.02
N LEU A 12 -4.78 2.55 -8.10
CA LEU A 12 -5.64 3.48 -8.80
C LEU A 12 -7.09 3.28 -8.34
N HIS A 13 -7.68 4.31 -7.74
CA HIS A 13 -9.09 4.29 -7.37
C HIS A 13 -9.92 4.95 -8.47
N PHE A 14 -10.97 4.28 -8.93
CA PHE A 14 -11.82 4.81 -10.00
C PHE A 14 -12.90 5.73 -9.43
N VAL A 15 -12.91 6.99 -9.87
CA VAL A 15 -13.90 7.97 -9.49
C VAL A 15 -14.98 8.06 -10.56
N ARG A 16 -16.11 7.38 -10.31
CA ARG A 16 -17.25 7.26 -11.25
C ARG A 16 -17.78 8.60 -11.76
N LYS A 17 -17.82 9.64 -10.90
CA LYS A 17 -18.32 10.98 -11.26
C LYS A 17 -17.53 11.63 -12.41
N TYR A 18 -16.23 11.35 -12.49
CA TYR A 18 -15.34 11.99 -13.46
C TYR A 18 -14.77 11.00 -14.49
N SER A 19 -15.17 9.72 -14.40
CA SER A 19 -14.62 8.63 -15.22
C SER A 19 -13.08 8.63 -15.26
N ARG A 20 -12.44 8.92 -14.12
CA ARG A 20 -10.98 9.05 -13.97
C ARG A 20 -10.46 8.20 -12.83
N PHE A 21 -9.17 7.88 -12.88
CA PHE A 21 -8.48 7.20 -11.81
C PHE A 21 -7.66 8.20 -10.98
N GLU A 22 -7.78 8.12 -9.65
CA GLU A 22 -6.92 8.84 -8.71
C GLU A 22 -5.85 7.89 -8.15
N LYS A 23 -4.62 8.39 -7.99
CA LYS A 23 -3.54 7.64 -7.33
C LYS A 23 -3.76 7.70 -5.83
N ARG A 24 -3.84 6.53 -5.19
CA ARG A 24 -3.90 6.37 -3.74
C ARG A 24 -2.81 5.41 -3.28
N HIS A 25 -2.49 5.46 -2.00
CA HIS A 25 -1.62 4.47 -1.38
C HIS A 25 -2.14 4.08 -0.01
N ARG A 26 -1.81 2.85 0.39
CA ARG A 26 -2.00 2.38 1.76
C ARG A 26 -0.68 1.84 2.29
N ASN A 27 -0.36 2.21 3.52
CA ASN A 27 0.77 1.67 4.25
C ASN A 27 0.28 0.48 5.09
N MET A 28 1.00 -0.62 5.03
CA MET A 28 0.69 -1.83 5.80
C MET A 28 1.94 -2.29 6.53
N SER A 29 1.84 -2.45 7.84
CA SER A 29 2.88 -3.10 8.66
C SER A 29 2.81 -4.61 8.47
N VAL A 30 3.90 -5.23 8.06
CA VAL A 30 4.01 -6.67 7.78
C VAL A 30 5.20 -7.25 8.54
N HIS A 31 5.06 -8.48 9.03
CA HIS A 31 6.17 -9.21 9.64
C HIS A 31 7.22 -9.57 8.59
N CYS A 32 8.50 -9.33 8.92
CA CYS A 32 9.64 -9.80 8.13
C CYS A 32 10.32 -10.94 8.88
N SER A 33 10.32 -12.13 8.29
CA SER A 33 11.01 -13.29 8.88
C SER A 33 12.53 -13.02 8.88
N PRO A 34 13.29 -13.53 9.87
CA PRO A 34 14.71 -13.22 10.04
C PRO A 34 15.64 -13.67 8.90
N ALA A 35 15.14 -14.47 7.96
CA ALA A 35 15.88 -14.92 6.78
C ALA A 35 15.72 -14.00 5.55
N PHE A 36 14.90 -12.96 5.65
CA PHE A 36 14.63 -11.97 4.59
C PHE A 36 14.98 -10.56 5.04
#